data_AF-A0A5K1A6U6-F1
#
_entry.id   AF-A0A5K1A6U6-F1
#
_cell.length_a   1.000
_cell.length_b   1.000
_cell.length_c   1.000
_cell.angle_alpha   90.00
_cell.angle_beta   90.00
_cell.angle_gamma   90.00
#
_symmetry.space_group_name_H-M   'P 1'
#
loop_
_entity.id
_entity.type
_entity.pdbx_description
1 polymer ?
#
loop_
_entity_poly.entity_id
_entity_poly.type
_entity_poly.pdbx_seq_one_letter_code
_entity_poly.pdbx_strand_id
1 'polypeptide(L)'
;RVDGLVLQLEEEKKITENIKESIKQKTDDHNLSRTCDPGASSVSDQMELKAMVDAIAVASQREAEAHETAIFLEKENNELRKKLKSLIENKAGLIELHEGKISADDTNMKGILNEETVDEDHDNLLHMKDVKVLEEQLHEMHEENDKLMGLYENAMQERDALKRKLQSMENNIDEVKRVGYECEETGKLQAEAQVSKEELNMALKKLHLAEDKFNEVVMAVGIFDTIKKTSCEIEKLHEEIEIAEDNNWMKEREIAFIELVYAEFEESRSRVNSRFYGFKSHVSNLHETNHRLEQQEAQARAKLSEFSCLLDQKKKCLADLQARMENVKCAHLKSQEQEITTQNIISNLKSRLEAADNRRKETEKALFVDSTNKPAFLTQNVRQLQLGKAAELLKAEEERTKLPVELRQAEGKIKFIKREAEQLKVQYKALDIECQSVEAEVTAANRAVEDANCELQNLTSERGSLLQLREEALEELHLLILNYQTITFEIDSKVEVKKILEEELEAGVRRLKELEAAKLAAVKKTNQLLGDNVKLDALGDTQRYVAEAKAFLVNNVRH
;
A
#
# COMPACT_ATOMS: atom_id res chain seq x y z
N ARG A 1 -44.82 -0.03 15.11
CA ARG A 1 -44.15 -0.43 13.84
C ARG A 1 -43.04 -1.45 14.10
N VAL A 2 -42.26 -1.31 15.18
CA VAL A 2 -41.31 -2.33 15.65
C VAL A 2 -42.04 -3.58 16.17
N ASP A 3 -43.12 -3.42 16.94
CA ASP A 3 -43.86 -4.58 17.50
C ASP A 3 -44.52 -5.48 16.45
N GLY A 4 -44.92 -4.90 15.30
CA GLY A 4 -45.45 -5.67 14.18
C GLY A 4 -44.37 -6.48 13.45
N LEU A 5 -43.13 -6.00 13.44
CA LEU A 5 -41.98 -6.72 12.86
C LEU A 5 -41.52 -7.84 13.80
N VAL A 6 -41.62 -7.66 15.12
CA VAL A 6 -41.30 -8.71 16.10
C VAL A 6 -42.26 -9.89 15.98
N LEU A 7 -43.56 -9.61 15.83
CA LEU A 7 -44.57 -10.67 15.64
C LEU A 7 -44.38 -11.43 14.32
N GLN A 8 -44.02 -10.74 13.24
CA GLN A 8 -43.70 -11.39 11.96
C GLN A 8 -42.46 -12.29 12.06
N LEU A 9 -41.44 -11.86 12.80
CA LEU A 9 -40.22 -12.65 13.04
C LEU A 9 -40.48 -13.89 13.91
N GLU A 10 -41.41 -13.80 14.86
CA GLU A 10 -41.84 -14.95 15.68
C GLU A 10 -42.70 -15.95 14.87
N GLU A 11 -43.57 -15.46 13.97
CA GLU A 11 -44.30 -16.33 13.05
C GLU A 11 -43.38 -17.03 12.04
N GLU A 12 -42.40 -16.32 11.47
CA GLU A 12 -41.41 -16.92 10.57
C GLU A 12 -40.53 -17.96 11.26
N LYS A 13 -40.12 -17.72 12.51
CA LYS A 13 -39.39 -18.72 13.31
C LYS A 13 -40.22 -19.97 13.54
N LYS A 14 -41.51 -19.82 13.86
CA LYS A 14 -42.43 -20.95 14.10
C LYS A 14 -42.69 -21.77 12.84
N ILE A 15 -42.77 -21.12 11.68
CA ILE A 15 -42.87 -21.80 10.37
C ILE A 15 -41.60 -22.59 10.08
N THR A 16 -40.43 -22.00 10.33
CA THR A 16 -39.13 -22.63 10.08
C THR A 16 -38.92 -23.85 10.99
N GLU A 17 -39.36 -23.76 12.25
CA GLU A 17 -39.27 -24.86 13.23
C GLU A 17 -40.20 -26.02 12.86
N ASN A 18 -41.44 -25.73 12.42
CA ASN A 18 -42.37 -26.74 11.89
C ASN A 18 -41.85 -27.46 10.63
N ILE A 19 -41.16 -26.75 9.73
CA ILE A 19 -40.54 -27.35 8.54
C ILE A 19 -39.39 -28.27 8.96
N LYS A 20 -38.59 -27.86 9.94
CA LYS A 20 -37.47 -28.65 10.48
C LYS A 20 -37.97 -29.94 11.16
N GLU A 21 -39.08 -29.86 11.89
CA GLU A 21 -39.73 -31.02 12.52
C GLU A 21 -40.34 -31.98 11.47
N SER A 22 -40.97 -31.43 10.43
CA SER A 22 -41.55 -32.21 9.32
C SER A 22 -40.49 -32.94 8.48
N ILE A 23 -39.28 -32.37 8.36
CA ILE A 23 -38.14 -33.03 7.70
C ILE A 23 -37.60 -34.16 8.57
N LYS A 24 -37.51 -33.95 9.89
CA LYS A 24 -37.03 -34.96 10.84
C LYS A 24 -37.96 -36.18 10.92
N GLN A 25 -39.28 -35.95 10.84
CA GLN A 25 -40.28 -37.02 10.86
C GLN A 25 -40.30 -37.85 9.56
N LYS A 26 -39.91 -37.27 8.41
CA LYS A 26 -39.77 -37.98 7.13
C LYS A 26 -38.50 -38.84 7.01
N THR A 27 -37.44 -38.53 7.76
CA THR A 27 -36.21 -39.35 7.77
C THR A 27 -36.33 -40.62 8.60
N ASP A 28 -37.20 -40.66 9.60
CA ASP A 28 -37.35 -41.83 10.48
C ASP A 28 -38.29 -42.91 9.90
N ASP A 29 -39.24 -42.53 9.03
CA ASP A 29 -40.18 -43.47 8.38
C ASP A 29 -39.57 -44.29 7.23
N HIS A 30 -38.40 -43.91 6.70
CA HIS A 30 -37.76 -44.62 5.58
C HIS A 30 -36.78 -45.74 5.97
N ASN A 31 -36.51 -45.95 7.26
CA ASN A 31 -35.55 -46.96 7.73
C ASN A 31 -36.20 -48.29 8.18
N LEU A 32 -37.49 -48.50 7.95
CA LEU A 32 -38.23 -49.71 8.34
C LEU A 32 -39.02 -50.35 7.19
N SER A 33 -38.42 -50.55 6.00
CA SER A 33 -38.83 -51.64 5.09
C SER A 33 -37.90 -51.79 3.90
N ARG A 34 -36.96 -52.75 3.94
CA ARG A 34 -36.62 -53.58 2.77
C ARG A 34 -35.69 -54.74 3.15
N THR A 35 -36.32 -55.88 3.41
CA THR A 35 -35.73 -57.20 3.21
C THR A 35 -35.87 -57.58 1.73
N CYS A 36 -34.76 -57.88 1.04
CA CYS A 36 -34.61 -58.94 0.02
C CYS A 36 -33.26 -58.84 -0.72
N ASP A 37 -32.68 -60.03 -0.95
CA ASP A 37 -31.40 -60.48 -1.54
C ASP A 37 -30.73 -59.70 -2.71
N PRO A 38 -29.42 -59.93 -2.96
CA PRO A 38 -28.51 -59.03 -3.68
C PRO A 38 -28.52 -59.23 -5.21
N GLY A 39 -28.83 -58.16 -5.93
CA GLY A 39 -28.46 -57.98 -7.33
C GLY A 39 -27.32 -56.96 -7.43
N ALA A 40 -26.16 -57.38 -7.94
CA ALA A 40 -24.92 -56.61 -7.99
C ALA A 40 -24.97 -55.30 -8.82
N SER A 41 -26.14 -54.88 -9.33
CA SER A 41 -26.34 -53.57 -9.97
C SER A 41 -26.94 -52.51 -9.04
N SER A 42 -27.54 -52.86 -7.89
CA SER A 42 -28.21 -51.87 -7.02
C SER A 42 -27.29 -51.21 -5.99
N VAL A 43 -26.13 -51.80 -5.73
CA VAL A 43 -25.16 -51.28 -4.74
C VAL A 43 -24.40 -50.07 -5.31
N SER A 44 -24.20 -50.00 -6.63
CA SER A 44 -23.59 -48.86 -7.31
C SER A 44 -24.49 -47.62 -7.19
N ASP A 45 -25.76 -47.76 -7.55
CA ASP A 45 -26.73 -46.66 -7.50
C ASP A 45 -26.93 -46.16 -6.05
N GLN A 46 -26.89 -47.05 -5.06
CA GLN A 46 -27.02 -46.67 -3.65
C GLN A 46 -25.74 -46.00 -3.10
N MET A 47 -24.55 -46.40 -3.56
CA MET A 47 -23.30 -45.71 -3.24
C MET A 47 -23.19 -44.34 -3.92
N GLU A 48 -23.64 -44.23 -5.16
CA GLU A 48 -23.70 -42.96 -5.90
C GLU A 48 -24.69 -41.99 -5.26
N LEU A 49 -25.88 -42.45 -4.87
CA LEU A 49 -26.85 -41.60 -4.16
C LEU A 49 -26.28 -41.11 -2.82
N LYS A 50 -25.59 -41.99 -2.08
CA LYS A 50 -24.95 -41.62 -0.82
C LYS A 50 -23.83 -40.59 -1.03
N ALA A 51 -23.00 -40.78 -2.05
CA ALA A 51 -21.94 -39.82 -2.39
C ALA A 51 -22.52 -38.46 -2.80
N MET A 52 -23.64 -38.43 -3.52
CA MET A 52 -24.33 -37.19 -3.86
C MET A 52 -24.92 -36.51 -2.62
N VAL A 53 -25.53 -37.27 -1.71
CA VAL A 53 -26.08 -36.72 -0.45
C VAL A 53 -24.96 -36.16 0.44
N ASP A 54 -23.84 -36.87 0.56
CA ASP A 54 -22.68 -36.41 1.33
C ASP A 54 -22.06 -35.16 0.67
N ALA A 55 -21.98 -35.11 -0.66
CA ALA A 55 -21.50 -33.94 -1.40
C ALA A 55 -22.42 -32.72 -1.22
N ILE A 56 -23.75 -32.91 -1.21
CA ILE A 56 -24.72 -31.86 -0.93
C ILE A 56 -24.59 -31.38 0.51
N ALA A 57 -24.42 -32.29 1.48
CA ALA A 57 -24.24 -31.92 2.89
C ALA A 57 -22.97 -31.08 3.10
N VAL A 58 -21.84 -31.47 2.48
CA VAL A 58 -20.59 -30.70 2.53
C VAL A 58 -20.75 -29.35 1.82
N ALA A 59 -21.44 -29.30 0.68
CA ALA A 59 -21.70 -28.05 -0.02
C ALA A 59 -22.57 -27.10 0.81
N SER A 60 -23.65 -27.60 1.42
CA SER A 60 -24.51 -26.83 2.31
C SER A 60 -23.79 -26.35 3.57
N GLN A 61 -22.89 -27.15 4.14
CA GLN A 61 -22.07 -26.71 5.27
C GLN A 61 -21.13 -25.57 4.86
N ARG A 62 -20.45 -25.71 3.71
CA ARG A 62 -19.55 -24.67 3.20
C ARG A 62 -20.29 -23.37 2.86
N GLU A 63 -21.52 -23.48 2.35
CA GLU A 63 -22.40 -22.34 2.12
C GLU A 63 -22.78 -21.65 3.44
N ALA A 64 -23.12 -22.40 4.48
CA ALA A 64 -23.41 -21.84 5.81
C ALA A 64 -22.19 -21.12 6.41
N GLU A 65 -20.99 -21.71 6.35
CA GLU A 65 -19.75 -21.09 6.82
C GLU A 65 -19.39 -19.82 6.04
N ALA A 66 -19.64 -19.82 4.71
CA ALA A 66 -19.46 -18.63 3.88
C ALA A 66 -20.44 -17.51 4.28
N HIS A 67 -21.70 -17.85 4.58
CA HIS A 67 -22.69 -16.87 5.06
C HIS A 67 -22.33 -16.29 6.42
N GLU A 68 -21.85 -17.11 7.38
CA GLU A 68 -21.38 -16.60 8.67
C GLU A 68 -20.18 -15.65 8.50
N THR A 69 -19.24 -15.99 7.63
CA THR A 69 -18.09 -15.13 7.31
C THR A 69 -18.54 -13.81 6.68
N ALA A 70 -19.51 -13.84 5.76
CA ALA A 70 -20.06 -12.63 5.14
C ALA A 70 -20.73 -11.71 6.16
N ILE A 71 -21.51 -12.26 7.10
CA ILE A 71 -22.14 -11.50 8.18
C ILE A 71 -21.08 -10.87 9.11
N PHE A 72 -20.01 -11.61 9.41
CA PHE A 72 -18.91 -11.08 10.22
C PHE A 72 -18.22 -9.90 9.53
N LEU A 73 -17.87 -10.05 8.25
CA LEU A 73 -17.26 -8.99 7.44
C LEU A 73 -18.18 -7.78 7.28
N GLU A 74 -19.48 -7.97 7.15
CA GLU A 74 -20.45 -6.86 7.09
C GLU A 74 -20.49 -6.06 8.40
N LYS A 75 -20.40 -6.72 9.55
CA LYS A 75 -20.32 -6.04 10.86
C LYS A 75 -19.03 -5.23 10.99
N GLU A 76 -17.90 -5.80 10.62
CA GLU A 76 -16.60 -5.12 10.64
C GLU A 76 -16.59 -3.90 9.69
N ASN A 77 -17.14 -4.05 8.48
CA ASN A 77 -17.27 -2.96 7.51
C ASN A 77 -18.16 -1.83 8.05
N ASN A 78 -19.27 -2.17 8.73
CA ASN A 78 -20.13 -1.19 9.38
C ASN A 78 -19.40 -0.45 10.53
N GLU A 79 -18.53 -1.12 11.29
CA GLU A 79 -17.73 -0.48 12.32
C GLU A 79 -16.67 0.45 11.72
N LEU A 80 -15.99 0.01 10.66
CA LEU A 80 -15.03 0.83 9.91
C LEU A 80 -15.70 2.07 9.31
N ARG A 81 -16.91 1.94 8.75
CA ARG A 81 -17.70 3.08 8.27
C ARG A 81 -18.03 4.09 9.38
N LYS A 82 -18.34 3.61 10.59
CA LYS A 82 -18.56 4.49 11.76
C LYS A 82 -17.27 5.22 12.18
N LYS A 83 -16.15 4.51 12.23
CA LYS A 83 -14.83 5.10 12.53
C LYS A 83 -14.45 6.16 11.48
N LEU A 84 -14.59 5.84 10.20
CA LEU A 84 -14.35 6.77 9.11
C LEU A 84 -15.23 8.02 9.21
N LYS A 85 -16.52 7.86 9.51
CA LYS A 85 -17.43 8.99 9.72
C LYS A 85 -16.97 9.90 10.86
N SER A 86 -16.56 9.33 11.99
CA SER A 86 -16.04 10.11 13.12
C SER A 86 -14.73 10.83 12.78
N LEU A 87 -13.85 10.22 11.99
CA LEU A 87 -12.62 10.85 11.52
C LEU A 87 -12.88 12.00 10.55
N ILE A 88 -13.86 11.86 9.65
CA ILE A 88 -14.29 12.94 8.75
C ILE A 88 -14.84 14.12 9.56
N GLU A 89 -15.65 13.85 10.58
CA GLU A 89 -16.23 14.88 11.45
C GLU A 89 -15.15 15.59 12.29
N ASN A 90 -14.19 14.85 12.85
CA ASN A 90 -13.03 15.41 13.53
C ASN A 90 -12.14 16.25 12.59
N LYS A 91 -11.92 15.77 11.35
CA LYS A 91 -11.17 16.53 10.33
C LYS A 91 -11.88 17.82 9.97
N ALA A 92 -13.20 17.80 9.82
CA ALA A 92 -13.99 19.01 9.57
C ALA A 92 -13.88 20.01 10.72
N GLY A 93 -13.97 19.57 11.97
CA GLY A 93 -13.76 20.44 13.13
C GLY A 93 -12.35 21.01 13.24
N LEU A 94 -11.33 20.25 12.82
CA LEU A 94 -9.95 20.72 12.77
C LEU A 94 -9.75 21.80 11.69
N ILE A 95 -10.40 21.63 10.53
CA ILE A 95 -10.41 22.63 9.46
C ILE A 95 -11.06 23.92 9.96
N GLU A 96 -12.22 23.83 10.63
CA GLU A 96 -12.90 25.01 11.20
C GLU A 96 -12.04 25.74 12.24
N LEU A 97 -11.29 25.00 13.06
CA LEU A 97 -10.31 25.57 14.00
C LEU A 97 -9.13 26.26 13.31
N HIS A 98 -8.66 25.71 12.18
CA HIS A 98 -7.56 26.29 11.42
C HIS A 98 -8.01 27.54 10.65
N GLU A 99 -9.19 27.50 10.02
CA GLU A 99 -9.80 28.65 9.34
C GLU A 99 -10.14 29.79 10.32
N GLY A 100 -10.59 29.44 11.53
CA GLY A 100 -10.79 30.40 12.62
C GLY A 100 -9.51 31.06 13.12
N LYS A 101 -8.37 30.35 13.09
CA LYS A 101 -7.05 30.92 13.45
C LYS A 101 -6.47 31.78 12.33
N ILE A 102 -6.62 31.38 11.07
CA ILE A 102 -6.18 32.18 9.90
C ILE A 102 -6.96 33.50 9.84
N SER A 103 -8.26 33.48 10.12
CA SER A 103 -9.09 34.70 10.18
C SER A 103 -8.73 35.64 11.35
N ALA A 104 -8.05 35.15 12.39
CA ALA A 104 -7.56 35.97 13.49
C ALA A 104 -6.19 36.61 13.19
N ASP A 105 -5.33 35.91 12.44
CA ASP A 105 -4.00 36.38 12.05
C ASP A 105 -4.01 37.34 10.84
N ASP A 106 -5.06 37.32 10.01
CA ASP A 106 -5.24 38.21 8.84
C ASP A 106 -5.42 39.71 9.18
N THR A 107 -5.45 40.08 10.47
CA THR A 107 -5.39 41.50 10.86
C THR A 107 -3.97 42.07 10.93
N ASN A 108 -2.91 41.26 10.77
CA ASN A 108 -1.54 41.72 11.04
C ASN A 108 -0.48 41.52 9.92
N MET A 109 -0.82 41.09 8.70
CA MET A 109 0.16 41.13 7.60
C MET A 109 -0.49 41.42 6.24
N LYS A 110 -0.79 42.70 6.00
CA LYS A 110 -1.04 43.20 4.65
C LYS A 110 0.28 43.63 4.03
N GLY A 111 0.88 42.77 3.20
CA GLY A 111 2.04 43.17 2.41
C GLY A 111 2.61 42.08 1.52
N ILE A 112 2.40 42.27 0.21
CA ILE A 112 3.22 41.81 -0.93
C ILE A 112 2.63 40.65 -1.77
N LEU A 113 1.76 41.07 -2.70
CA LEU A 113 1.75 40.85 -4.17
C LEU A 113 2.08 39.48 -4.80
N ASN A 114 1.03 38.96 -5.46
CA ASN A 114 0.91 38.53 -6.87
C ASN A 114 1.69 37.32 -7.46
N GLU A 115 0.86 36.30 -7.76
CA GLU A 115 0.56 35.70 -9.08
C GLU A 115 1.51 34.67 -9.73
N GLU A 116 0.87 33.55 -10.11
CA GLU A 116 1.25 32.45 -11.03
C GLU A 116 2.33 31.45 -10.58
N THR A 117 1.90 30.27 -10.12
CA THR A 117 1.96 29.01 -10.90
C THR A 117 1.25 27.87 -10.14
N VAL A 118 0.68 26.97 -10.92
CA VAL A 118 -0.05 25.77 -10.52
C VAL A 118 0.95 24.62 -10.31
N ASP A 119 0.64 23.72 -9.37
CA ASP A 119 1.25 22.40 -9.09
C ASP A 119 2.49 22.31 -8.17
N GLU A 120 2.36 22.60 -6.86
CA GLU A 120 3.34 22.15 -5.82
C GLU A 120 2.70 21.79 -4.44
N ASP A 121 1.45 21.31 -4.40
CA ASP A 121 0.72 21.15 -3.11
C ASP A 121 0.88 19.79 -2.40
N HIS A 122 1.79 18.90 -2.83
CA HIS A 122 2.07 17.65 -2.10
C HIS A 122 3.42 17.60 -1.37
N ASP A 123 4.42 18.39 -1.78
CA ASP A 123 5.71 18.44 -1.08
C ASP A 123 5.69 19.35 0.17
N ASN A 124 4.84 20.36 0.19
CA ASN A 124 4.73 21.29 1.34
C ASN A 124 4.09 20.66 2.59
N LEU A 125 3.23 19.62 2.45
CA LEU A 125 2.59 18.98 3.60
C LEU A 125 3.51 17.98 4.32
N LEU A 126 4.42 17.34 3.58
CA LEU A 126 5.49 16.48 4.12
C LEU A 126 6.55 17.32 4.83
N HIS A 127 6.99 18.42 4.20
CA HIS A 127 7.95 19.34 4.82
C HIS A 127 7.41 19.97 6.11
N MET A 128 6.11 20.23 6.23
CA MET A 128 5.54 20.82 7.45
C MET A 128 5.48 19.83 8.64
N LYS A 129 5.42 18.52 8.39
CA LYS A 129 5.55 17.51 9.45
C LYS A 129 7.00 17.32 9.88
N ASP A 130 7.92 17.30 8.93
CA ASP A 130 9.35 17.18 9.20
C ASP A 130 9.88 18.40 9.95
N VAL A 131 9.41 19.62 9.61
CA VAL A 131 9.71 20.84 10.36
C VAL A 131 9.19 20.78 11.80
N LYS A 132 7.99 20.24 12.03
CA LYS A 132 7.46 20.08 13.41
C LYS A 132 8.25 19.07 14.23
N VAL A 133 8.65 17.95 13.63
CA VAL A 133 9.50 16.95 14.31
C VAL A 133 10.86 17.53 14.64
N LEU A 134 11.44 18.34 13.74
CA LEU A 134 12.70 19.04 13.99
C LEU A 134 12.56 20.13 15.07
N GLU A 135 11.44 20.84 15.12
CA GLU A 135 11.12 21.81 16.19
C GLU A 135 10.97 21.13 17.56
N GLU A 136 10.30 19.98 17.61
CA GLU A 136 10.16 19.17 18.83
C GLU A 136 11.51 18.63 19.31
N GLN A 137 12.35 18.10 18.42
CA GLN A 137 13.71 17.66 18.75
C GLN A 137 14.61 18.81 19.22
N LEU A 138 14.49 19.98 18.60
CA LEU A 138 15.24 21.16 19.01
C LEU A 138 14.82 21.63 20.42
N HIS A 139 13.52 21.57 20.72
CA HIS A 139 13.01 21.90 22.05
C HIS A 139 13.50 20.92 23.11
N GLU A 140 13.50 19.61 22.81
CA GLU A 140 14.01 18.58 23.72
C GLU A 140 15.53 18.75 23.99
N MET A 141 16.32 19.05 22.95
CA MET A 141 17.74 19.39 23.12
C MET A 141 17.95 20.66 23.96
N HIS A 142 17.08 21.66 23.85
CA HIS A 142 17.16 22.86 24.69
C HIS A 142 16.84 22.55 26.16
N GLU A 143 15.83 21.74 26.44
CA GLU A 143 15.53 21.29 27.80
C GLU A 143 16.67 20.45 28.40
N GLU A 144 17.29 19.57 27.61
CA GLU A 144 18.45 18.79 28.06
C GLU A 144 19.66 19.68 28.32
N ASN A 145 19.92 20.69 27.48
CA ASN A 145 20.99 21.66 27.72
C ASN A 145 20.74 22.50 28.98
N ASP A 146 19.49 22.87 29.27
CA ASP A 146 19.13 23.58 30.51
C ASP A 146 19.32 22.68 31.74
N LYS A 147 18.94 21.40 31.65
CA LYS A 147 19.23 20.39 32.69
C LYS A 147 20.73 20.23 32.90
N LEU A 148 21.51 20.17 31.82
CA LEU A 148 22.96 20.07 31.88
C LEU A 148 23.60 21.31 32.50
N MET A 149 23.12 22.51 32.14
CA MET A 149 23.53 23.77 32.78
C MET A 149 23.24 23.76 34.28
N GLY A 150 22.07 23.26 34.70
CA GLY A 150 21.73 23.09 36.11
C GLY A 150 22.67 22.13 36.85
N LEU A 151 23.07 21.03 36.21
CA LEU A 151 24.06 20.10 36.78
C LEU A 151 25.44 20.73 36.90
N TYR A 152 25.88 21.52 35.91
CA TYR A 152 27.14 22.28 36.00
C TYR A 152 27.13 23.32 37.12
N GLU A 153 26.01 24.02 37.30
CA GLU A 153 25.86 24.99 38.38
C GLU A 153 25.90 24.30 39.76
N ASN A 154 25.22 23.16 39.91
CA ASN A 154 25.28 22.36 41.13
C ASN A 154 26.70 21.84 41.42
N ALA A 155 27.40 21.31 40.42
CA ALA A 155 28.78 20.84 40.58
C ALA A 155 29.74 21.99 40.97
N MET A 156 29.54 23.20 40.43
CA MET A 156 30.29 24.37 40.88
C MET A 156 29.98 24.74 42.34
N GLN A 157 28.71 24.72 42.75
CA GLN A 157 28.31 25.01 44.12
C GLN A 157 28.88 23.99 45.11
N GLU A 158 28.88 22.69 44.77
CA GLU A 158 29.47 21.62 45.57
C GLU A 158 30.99 21.77 45.70
N ARG A 159 31.68 22.08 44.60
CA ARG A 159 33.12 22.38 44.61
C ARG A 159 33.44 23.57 45.51
N ASP A 160 32.65 24.64 45.42
CA ASP A 160 32.85 25.84 46.23
C ASP A 160 32.50 25.60 47.71
N ALA A 161 31.56 24.70 48.00
CA ALA A 161 31.26 24.24 49.36
C ALA A 161 32.39 23.37 49.94
N LEU A 162 32.98 22.48 49.14
CA LEU A 162 34.15 21.68 49.51
C LEU A 162 35.37 22.57 49.76
N LYS A 163 35.60 23.56 48.90
CA LYS A 163 36.69 24.54 49.06
C LYS A 163 36.54 25.33 50.37
N ARG A 164 35.31 25.72 50.74
CA ARG A 164 35.00 26.35 52.04
C ARG A 164 35.25 25.41 53.22
N LYS A 165 34.87 24.14 53.13
CA LYS A 165 35.14 23.14 54.17
C LYS A 165 36.64 22.89 54.37
N LEU A 166 37.42 22.83 53.29
CA LEU A 166 38.87 22.67 53.35
C LEU A 166 39.54 23.90 53.99
N GLN A 167 39.15 25.12 53.60
CA GLN A 167 39.65 26.35 54.26
C GLN A 167 39.28 26.40 55.75
N SER A 168 38.11 25.89 56.15
CA SER A 168 37.75 25.74 57.56
C SER A 168 38.61 24.72 58.30
N MET A 169 38.97 23.60 57.67
CA MET A 169 39.88 22.61 58.27
C MET A 169 41.31 23.16 58.38
N GLU A 170 41.76 23.95 57.41
CA GLU A 170 43.09 24.58 57.40
C GLU A 170 43.23 25.59 58.55
N ASN A 171 42.19 26.39 58.81
CA ASN A 171 42.13 27.29 59.97
C ASN A 171 42.11 26.54 61.32
N ASN A 172 41.50 25.35 61.38
CA ASN A 172 41.47 24.52 62.59
C ASN A 172 42.83 23.83 62.88
N ILE A 173 43.67 23.59 61.87
CA ILE A 173 45.00 22.99 62.04
C ILE A 173 46.00 24.02 62.62
N ASP A 174 45.85 25.30 62.31
CA ASP A 174 46.66 26.39 62.88
C ASP A 174 46.27 26.76 64.32
N GLU A 175 45.13 26.29 64.81
CA GLU A 175 44.71 26.45 66.21
C GLU A 175 45.20 25.28 67.10
N VAL A 176 45.37 24.08 66.54
CA VAL A 176 45.90 22.89 67.25
C VAL A 176 47.44 22.88 67.35
N LYS A 177 48.15 23.59 66.46
CA LYS A 177 49.63 23.72 66.51
C LYS A 177 50.17 24.75 67.52
N ARG A 178 49.30 25.47 68.25
CA ARG A 178 49.70 26.51 69.22
C ARG A 178 49.58 26.11 70.70
N VAL A 179 49.19 24.88 71.01
CA VAL A 179 49.05 24.41 72.40
C VAL A 179 49.88 23.15 72.58
N GLY A 180 51.12 23.29 73.05
CA GLY A 180 51.91 22.12 73.41
C GLY A 180 53.42 22.29 73.54
N TYR A 181 53.92 23.38 74.11
CA TYR A 181 55.28 23.39 74.69
C TYR A 181 55.35 24.43 75.82
N GLU A 182 55.12 23.98 77.05
CA GLU A 182 55.70 24.57 78.26
C GLU A 182 55.53 23.54 79.39
N CYS A 183 56.61 22.82 79.69
CA CYS A 183 56.76 22.08 80.93
C CYS A 183 58.18 22.30 81.44
N GLU A 184 58.25 23.13 82.48
CA GLU A 184 59.45 23.44 83.26
C GLU A 184 59.79 22.28 84.20
N GLU A 185 61.06 21.87 84.25
CA GLU A 185 61.67 21.20 85.42
C GLU A 185 63.13 21.67 85.49
N THR A 186 63.47 22.70 86.28
CA THR A 186 63.74 22.74 87.73
C THR A 186 64.92 21.89 88.22
N GLY A 187 65.79 22.54 89.03
CA GLY A 187 66.38 21.91 90.20
C GLY A 187 67.75 21.22 90.05
N LYS A 188 68.82 22.01 90.03
CA LYS A 188 70.12 21.52 90.54
C LYS A 188 70.02 21.37 92.06
N LEU A 189 70.05 20.15 92.56
CA LEU A 189 70.37 19.85 93.97
C LEU A 189 71.61 18.96 94.02
N GLN A 190 72.65 19.53 94.65
CA GLN A 190 73.74 18.78 95.26
C GLN A 190 73.16 17.87 96.34
N ALA A 191 73.48 16.57 96.26
CA ALA A 191 73.55 15.71 97.43
C ALA A 191 74.58 14.60 97.13
N GLU A 192 75.70 14.67 97.83
CA GLU A 192 76.64 13.56 97.97
C GLU A 192 75.94 12.43 98.72
N ALA A 193 75.50 11.41 97.99
CA ALA A 193 75.11 10.13 98.55
C ALA A 193 76.20 9.13 98.18
N GLN A 194 76.79 8.53 99.21
CA GLN A 194 77.82 7.50 99.13
C GLN A 194 77.18 6.19 98.64
N VAL A 195 76.86 6.14 97.34
CA VAL A 195 76.35 4.92 96.68
C VAL A 195 77.50 3.93 96.58
N SER A 196 77.31 2.70 97.06
CA SER A 196 78.33 1.66 96.93
C SER A 196 78.57 1.34 95.45
N LYS A 197 79.82 1.06 95.08
CA LYS A 197 80.21 0.76 93.68
C LYS A 197 79.43 -0.42 93.10
N GLU A 198 79.00 -1.35 93.94
CA GLU A 198 78.12 -2.47 93.60
C GLU A 198 76.69 -2.04 93.19
N GLU A 199 76.07 -1.08 93.89
CA GLU A 199 74.72 -0.60 93.59
C GLU A 199 74.67 0.20 92.28
N LEU A 200 75.70 1.01 92.02
CA LEU A 200 75.85 1.73 90.75
C LEU A 200 76.02 0.75 89.58
N ASN A 201 76.83 -0.30 89.74
CA ASN A 201 77.00 -1.35 88.74
C ASN A 201 75.69 -2.13 88.49
N MET A 202 74.85 -2.33 89.51
CA MET A 202 73.55 -2.98 89.35
C MET A 202 72.55 -2.07 88.62
N ALA A 203 72.54 -0.77 88.92
CA ALA A 203 71.75 0.23 88.21
C ALA A 203 72.17 0.35 86.74
N LEU A 204 73.47 0.36 86.44
CA LEU A 204 74.00 0.37 85.06
C LEU A 204 73.61 -0.89 84.29
N LYS A 205 73.68 -2.08 84.89
CA LYS A 205 73.21 -3.32 84.23
C LYS A 205 71.72 -3.30 83.93
N LYS A 206 70.90 -2.77 84.85
CA LYS A 206 69.45 -2.61 84.63
C LYS A 206 69.15 -1.57 83.55
N LEU A 207 69.94 -0.49 83.48
CA LEU A 207 69.79 0.55 82.47
C LEU A 207 70.19 0.04 81.07
N HIS A 208 71.29 -0.70 80.93
CA HIS A 208 71.65 -1.34 79.67
C HIS A 208 70.60 -2.36 79.23
N LEU A 209 70.06 -3.15 80.15
CA LEU A 209 68.95 -4.05 79.83
C LEU A 209 67.71 -3.25 79.36
N ALA A 210 67.40 -2.13 80.01
CA ALA A 210 66.30 -1.25 79.59
C ALA A 210 66.55 -0.61 78.22
N GLU A 211 67.80 -0.28 77.88
CA GLU A 211 68.21 0.25 76.57
C GLU A 211 68.07 -0.82 75.47
N ASP A 212 68.55 -2.05 75.70
CA ASP A 212 68.35 -3.18 74.77
C ASP A 212 66.87 -3.45 74.53
N LYS A 213 66.09 -3.41 75.62
CA LYS A 213 64.63 -3.54 75.60
C LYS A 213 63.93 -2.38 74.90
N PHE A 214 64.40 -1.15 75.05
CA PHE A 214 63.89 0.00 74.32
C PHE A 214 64.20 -0.12 72.81
N ASN A 215 65.39 -0.58 72.45
CA ASN A 215 65.76 -0.87 71.07
C ASN A 215 64.86 -1.97 70.45
N GLU A 216 64.52 -3.02 71.20
CA GLU A 216 63.52 -4.02 70.78
C GLU A 216 62.14 -3.39 70.51
N VAL A 217 61.68 -2.46 71.37
CA VAL A 217 60.41 -1.74 71.20
C VAL A 217 60.44 -0.81 69.99
N VAL A 218 61.54 -0.07 69.76
CA VAL A 218 61.70 0.80 68.59
C VAL A 218 61.67 -0.01 67.29
N MET A 219 62.32 -1.17 67.27
CA MET A 219 62.26 -2.11 66.13
C MET A 219 60.83 -2.61 65.89
N ALA A 220 60.10 -2.99 66.96
CA ALA A 220 58.71 -3.42 66.88
C ALA A 220 57.79 -2.30 66.33
N VAL A 221 57.97 -1.05 66.78
CA VAL A 221 57.23 0.10 66.25
C VAL A 221 57.50 0.31 64.76
N GLY A 222 58.74 0.16 64.31
CA GLY A 222 59.09 0.22 62.89
C GLY A 222 58.39 -0.88 62.07
N ILE A 223 58.31 -2.10 62.61
CA ILE A 223 57.56 -3.19 62.00
C ILE A 223 56.05 -2.87 61.93
N PHE A 224 55.46 -2.34 63.01
CA PHE A 224 54.04 -1.93 63.00
C PHE A 224 53.74 -0.84 61.97
N ASP A 225 54.66 0.11 61.75
CA ASP A 225 54.52 1.10 60.68
C ASP A 225 54.53 0.43 59.30
N THR A 226 55.41 -0.55 59.07
CA THR A 226 55.40 -1.33 57.81
C THR A 226 54.14 -2.18 57.64
N ILE A 227 53.64 -2.81 58.71
CA ILE A 227 52.37 -3.56 58.71
C ILE A 227 51.22 -2.63 58.36
N LYS A 228 51.13 -1.46 59.01
CA LYS A 228 50.10 -0.46 58.74
C LYS A 228 50.12 -0.01 57.27
N LYS A 229 51.30 0.27 56.70
CA LYS A 229 51.44 0.62 55.28
C LYS A 229 50.94 -0.49 54.36
N THR A 230 51.33 -1.74 54.62
CA THR A 230 50.85 -2.88 53.82
C THR A 230 49.34 -3.13 53.98
N SER A 231 48.77 -2.87 55.17
CA SER A 231 47.32 -2.96 55.40
C SER A 231 46.57 -1.91 54.59
N CYS A 232 47.04 -0.66 54.56
CA CYS A 232 46.45 0.37 53.72
C CYS A 232 46.59 0.05 52.21
N GLU A 233 47.67 -0.61 51.78
CA GLU A 233 47.81 -1.12 50.41
C GLU A 233 46.76 -2.21 50.09
N ILE A 234 46.50 -3.13 51.05
CA ILE A 234 45.46 -4.16 50.91
C ILE A 234 44.06 -3.54 50.80
N GLU A 235 43.76 -2.53 51.61
CA GLU A 235 42.48 -1.80 51.57
C GLU A 235 42.27 -1.12 50.20
N LYS A 236 43.28 -0.43 49.67
CA LYS A 236 43.23 0.17 48.33
C LYS A 236 43.03 -0.86 47.22
N LEU A 237 43.79 -1.95 47.27
CA LEU A 237 43.62 -3.05 46.30
C LEU A 237 42.24 -3.70 46.41
N HIS A 238 41.64 -3.74 47.60
CA HIS A 238 40.29 -4.25 47.78
C HIS A 238 39.24 -3.34 47.10
N GLU A 239 39.34 -2.03 47.31
CA GLU A 239 38.46 -1.05 46.67
C GLU A 239 38.61 -1.08 45.13
N GLU A 240 39.84 -1.20 44.62
CA GLU A 240 40.09 -1.34 43.18
C GLU A 240 39.50 -2.63 42.60
N ILE A 241 39.50 -3.74 43.36
CA ILE A 241 38.86 -5.01 42.96
C ILE A 241 37.34 -4.84 42.91
N GLU A 242 36.72 -4.26 43.94
CA GLU A 242 35.27 -4.05 43.99
C GLU A 242 34.78 -3.20 42.81
N ILE A 243 35.49 -2.10 42.51
CA ILE A 243 35.21 -1.26 41.34
C ILE A 243 35.36 -2.04 40.03
N ALA A 244 36.38 -2.90 39.91
CA ALA A 244 36.58 -3.71 38.71
C ALA A 244 35.52 -4.81 38.55
N GLU A 245 35.10 -5.44 39.66
CA GLU A 245 34.01 -6.43 39.71
C GLU A 245 32.69 -5.84 39.23
N ASP A 246 32.28 -4.70 39.78
CA ASP A 246 31.05 -4.01 39.41
C ASP A 246 31.05 -3.63 37.92
N ASN A 247 32.18 -3.11 37.42
CA ASN A 247 32.33 -2.75 36.01
C ASN A 247 32.26 -3.96 35.07
N ASN A 248 32.78 -5.12 35.47
CA ASN A 248 32.67 -6.35 34.68
C ASN A 248 31.24 -6.87 34.70
N TRP A 249 30.60 -6.87 35.87
CA TRP A 249 29.20 -7.28 36.03
C TRP A 249 28.24 -6.44 35.17
N MET A 250 28.46 -5.12 35.10
CA MET A 250 27.68 -4.24 34.23
C MET A 250 27.84 -4.60 32.74
N LYS A 251 29.06 -4.89 32.29
CA LYS A 251 29.32 -5.32 30.89
C LYS A 251 28.67 -6.66 30.58
N GLU A 252 28.77 -7.64 31.48
CA GLU A 252 28.10 -8.95 31.31
C GLU A 252 26.59 -8.78 31.15
N ARG A 253 25.98 -7.91 31.95
CA ARG A 253 24.56 -7.59 31.85
C ARG A 253 24.21 -6.88 30.54
N GLU A 254 25.05 -5.96 30.06
CA GLU A 254 24.83 -5.25 28.79
C GLU A 254 24.96 -6.20 27.58
N ILE A 255 25.94 -7.10 27.59
CA ILE A 255 26.08 -8.17 26.59
C ILE A 255 24.80 -9.02 26.55
N ALA A 256 24.30 -9.47 27.70
CA ALA A 256 23.07 -10.25 27.78
C ALA A 256 21.84 -9.49 27.24
N PHE A 257 21.78 -8.17 27.45
CA PHE A 257 20.74 -7.32 26.88
C PHE A 257 20.85 -7.22 25.35
N ILE A 258 22.06 -7.05 24.81
CA ILE A 258 22.29 -6.99 23.36
C ILE A 258 21.92 -8.33 22.71
N GLU A 259 22.20 -9.47 23.34
CA GLU A 259 21.78 -10.78 22.83
C GLU A 259 20.26 -10.91 22.69
N LEU A 260 19.50 -10.38 23.65
CA LEU A 260 18.04 -10.35 23.59
C LEU A 260 17.55 -9.50 22.40
N VAL A 261 18.10 -8.30 22.26
CA VAL A 261 17.75 -7.38 21.16
C VAL A 261 18.14 -7.96 19.80
N TYR A 262 19.29 -8.63 19.71
CA TYR A 262 19.71 -9.35 18.51
C TYR A 262 18.69 -10.40 18.09
N ALA A 263 18.17 -11.19 19.03
CA ALA A 263 17.16 -12.21 18.75
C ALA A 263 15.85 -11.59 18.21
N GLU A 264 15.44 -10.43 18.72
CA GLU A 264 14.26 -9.70 18.23
C GLU A 264 14.46 -9.18 16.79
N PHE A 265 15.64 -8.65 16.48
CA PHE A 265 15.97 -8.24 15.11
C PHE A 265 16.06 -9.43 14.16
N GLU A 266 16.59 -10.57 14.60
CA GLU A 266 16.67 -11.79 13.81
C GLU A 266 15.27 -12.35 13.47
N GLU A 267 14.34 -12.29 14.44
CA GLU A 267 12.94 -12.62 14.20
C GLU A 267 12.30 -11.64 13.21
N SER A 268 12.55 -10.34 13.38
CA SER A 268 12.08 -9.30 12.46
C SER A 268 12.58 -9.51 11.03
N ARG A 269 13.87 -9.87 10.87
CA ARG A 269 14.48 -10.23 9.59
C ARG A 269 13.78 -11.44 8.96
N SER A 270 13.50 -12.46 9.78
CA SER A 270 12.78 -13.67 9.35
C SER A 270 11.36 -13.35 8.88
N ARG A 271 10.64 -12.45 9.58
CA ARG A 271 9.32 -11.96 9.15
C ARG A 271 9.38 -11.25 7.80
N VAL A 272 10.35 -10.36 7.60
CA VAL A 272 10.53 -9.65 6.32
C VAL A 272 10.89 -10.63 5.19
N ASN A 273 11.78 -11.59 5.43
CA ASN A 273 12.10 -12.65 4.47
C ASN A 273 10.87 -13.48 4.08
N SER A 274 10.02 -13.85 5.05
CA SER A 274 8.76 -14.52 4.76
C SER A 274 7.86 -13.69 3.84
N ARG A 275 7.80 -12.38 4.04
CA ARG A 275 7.04 -11.48 3.16
C ARG A 275 7.64 -11.41 1.75
N PHE A 276 8.97 -11.38 1.60
CA PHE A 276 9.61 -11.48 0.29
C PHE A 276 9.23 -12.74 -0.48
N TYR A 277 9.18 -13.89 0.19
CA TYR A 277 8.75 -15.13 -0.45
C TYR A 277 7.28 -15.07 -0.90
N GLY A 278 6.39 -14.52 -0.05
CA GLY A 278 5.00 -14.28 -0.41
C GLY A 278 4.86 -13.33 -1.60
N PHE A 279 5.57 -12.22 -1.56
CA PHE A 279 5.62 -11.22 -2.64
C PHE A 279 6.10 -11.83 -3.96
N LYS A 280 7.18 -12.62 -3.93
CA LYS A 280 7.69 -13.33 -5.12
C LYS A 280 6.63 -14.24 -5.75
N SER A 281 5.87 -14.96 -4.93
CA SER A 281 4.76 -15.79 -5.43
C SER A 281 3.66 -14.93 -6.06
N HIS A 282 3.31 -13.81 -5.43
CA HIS A 282 2.30 -12.89 -5.95
C HIS A 282 2.71 -12.29 -7.30
N VAL A 283 3.94 -11.79 -7.42
CA VAL A 283 4.48 -11.25 -8.68
C VAL A 283 4.50 -12.29 -9.79
N SER A 284 4.79 -13.56 -9.48
CA SER A 284 4.77 -14.64 -10.47
C SER A 284 3.35 -14.87 -11.00
N ASN A 285 2.35 -14.89 -10.11
CA ASN A 285 0.94 -15.02 -10.49
C ASN A 285 0.44 -13.81 -11.31
N LEU A 286 0.84 -12.59 -10.91
CA LEU A 286 0.52 -11.37 -11.66
C LEU A 286 1.15 -11.39 -13.05
N HIS A 287 2.38 -11.89 -13.17
CA HIS A 287 3.06 -12.03 -14.45
C HIS A 287 2.32 -12.97 -15.41
N GLU A 288 1.91 -14.16 -14.93
CA GLU A 288 1.11 -15.11 -15.71
C GLU A 288 -0.24 -14.51 -16.13
N THR A 289 -0.91 -13.82 -15.21
CA THR A 289 -2.20 -13.17 -15.49
C THR A 289 -2.06 -12.05 -16.52
N ASN A 290 -1.02 -11.22 -16.39
CA ASN A 290 -0.73 -10.15 -17.34
C ASN A 290 -0.43 -10.71 -18.74
N HIS A 291 0.37 -11.77 -18.84
CA HIS A 291 0.66 -12.43 -20.12
C HIS A 291 -0.61 -13.00 -20.76
N ARG A 292 -1.47 -13.67 -19.98
CA ARG A 292 -2.77 -14.17 -20.47
C ARG A 292 -3.64 -13.05 -21.04
N LEU A 293 -3.74 -11.93 -20.32
CA LEU A 293 -4.55 -10.79 -20.76
C LEU A 293 -3.95 -10.09 -21.98
N GLU A 294 -2.63 -9.99 -22.08
CA GLU A 294 -1.95 -9.48 -23.27
C GLU A 294 -2.30 -10.29 -24.51
N GLN A 295 -2.28 -11.62 -24.38
CA GLN A 295 -2.67 -12.51 -25.46
C GLN A 295 -4.15 -12.36 -25.84
N GLN A 296 -5.05 -12.25 -24.85
CA GLN A 296 -6.48 -12.05 -25.09
C GLN A 296 -6.77 -10.69 -25.75
N GLU A 297 -6.09 -9.63 -25.32
CA GLU A 297 -6.19 -8.30 -25.92
C GLU A 297 -5.73 -8.32 -27.39
N ALA A 298 -4.59 -8.95 -27.69
CA ALA A 298 -4.10 -9.08 -29.06
C ALA A 298 -5.10 -9.84 -29.96
N GLN A 299 -5.72 -10.90 -29.44
CA GLN A 299 -6.77 -11.64 -30.16
C GLN A 299 -8.03 -10.80 -30.37
N ALA A 300 -8.49 -10.06 -29.35
CA ALA A 300 -9.64 -9.17 -29.46
C ALA A 300 -9.38 -8.05 -30.49
N ARG A 301 -8.19 -7.45 -30.49
CA ARG A 301 -7.77 -6.46 -31.50
C ARG A 301 -7.79 -7.04 -32.92
N ALA A 302 -7.29 -8.26 -33.10
CA ALA A 302 -7.31 -8.93 -34.40
C ALA A 302 -8.76 -9.17 -34.89
N LYS A 303 -9.64 -9.70 -34.02
CA LYS A 303 -11.06 -9.91 -34.34
C LYS A 303 -11.78 -8.61 -34.70
N LEU A 304 -11.55 -7.55 -33.92
CA LEU A 304 -12.14 -6.23 -34.21
C LEU A 304 -11.71 -5.71 -35.58
N SER A 305 -10.43 -5.88 -35.94
CA SER A 305 -9.93 -5.47 -37.27
C SER A 305 -10.59 -6.26 -38.41
N GLU A 306 -10.83 -7.55 -38.21
CA GLU A 306 -11.50 -8.41 -39.19
C GLU A 306 -12.96 -8.00 -39.38
N PHE A 307 -13.71 -7.81 -38.29
CA PHE A 307 -15.10 -7.36 -38.34
C PHE A 307 -15.23 -5.96 -38.94
N SER A 308 -14.31 -5.05 -38.61
CA SER A 308 -14.28 -3.71 -39.22
C SER A 308 -14.07 -3.80 -40.74
N CYS A 309 -13.15 -4.65 -41.20
CA CYS A 309 -12.92 -4.84 -42.64
C CYS A 309 -14.15 -5.40 -43.36
N LEU A 310 -14.81 -6.41 -42.76
CA LEU A 310 -16.03 -6.99 -43.30
C LEU A 310 -17.16 -5.96 -43.39
N LEU A 311 -17.31 -5.13 -42.36
CA LEU A 311 -18.29 -4.06 -42.33
C LEU A 311 -18.05 -3.04 -43.45
N ASP A 312 -16.80 -2.62 -43.66
CA ASP A 312 -16.44 -1.68 -44.73
C ASP A 312 -16.72 -2.27 -46.12
N GLN A 313 -16.43 -3.56 -46.33
CA GLN A 313 -16.76 -4.26 -47.57
C GLN A 313 -18.28 -4.29 -47.82
N LYS A 314 -19.09 -4.57 -46.78
CA LYS A 314 -20.55 -4.61 -46.89
C LYS A 314 -21.16 -3.23 -47.14
N LYS A 315 -20.65 -2.19 -46.47
CA LYS A 315 -21.03 -0.79 -46.72
C LYS A 315 -20.75 -0.38 -48.16
N LYS A 316 -19.60 -0.79 -48.71
CA LYS A 316 -19.26 -0.52 -50.11
C LYS A 316 -20.20 -1.23 -51.08
N CYS A 317 -20.49 -2.52 -50.86
CA CYS A 317 -21.43 -3.29 -51.67
C CYS A 317 -22.83 -2.67 -51.67
N LEU A 318 -23.29 -2.20 -50.50
CA LEU A 318 -24.56 -1.49 -50.38
C LEU A 318 -24.58 -0.20 -51.20
N ALA A 319 -23.52 0.61 -51.13
CA ALA A 319 -23.41 1.84 -51.91
C ALA A 319 -23.47 1.58 -53.43
N ASP A 320 -22.76 0.53 -53.90
CA ASP A 320 -22.77 0.12 -55.30
C ASP A 320 -24.17 -0.35 -55.76
N LEU A 321 -24.87 -1.12 -54.93
CA LEU A 321 -26.24 -1.57 -55.20
C LEU A 321 -27.25 -0.41 -55.22
N GLN A 322 -27.17 0.50 -54.25
CA GLN A 322 -28.02 1.69 -54.19
C GLN A 322 -27.81 2.59 -55.42
N ALA A 323 -26.56 2.77 -55.87
CA ALA A 323 -26.26 3.51 -57.10
C ALA A 323 -26.88 2.84 -58.35
N ARG A 324 -26.79 1.50 -58.45
CA ARG A 324 -27.42 0.74 -59.54
C ARG A 324 -28.95 0.83 -59.49
N MET A 325 -29.54 0.74 -58.30
CA MET A 325 -30.97 0.87 -58.09
C MET A 325 -31.49 2.24 -58.55
N GLU A 326 -30.83 3.33 -58.18
CA GLU A 326 -31.23 4.68 -58.59
C GLU A 326 -31.09 4.86 -60.12
N ASN A 327 -30.04 4.31 -60.73
CA ASN A 327 -29.90 4.32 -62.20
C ASN A 327 -31.07 3.60 -62.91
N VAL A 328 -31.48 2.42 -62.44
CA VAL A 328 -32.62 1.67 -63.02
C VAL A 328 -33.93 2.41 -62.79
N LYS A 329 -34.12 3.01 -61.62
CA LYS A 329 -35.29 3.84 -61.30
C LYS A 329 -35.38 5.07 -62.19
N CYS A 330 -34.28 5.79 -62.41
CA CYS A 330 -34.22 6.90 -63.37
C CYS A 330 -34.54 6.45 -64.80
N ALA A 331 -34.05 5.28 -65.23
CA ALA A 331 -34.37 4.71 -66.54
C ALA A 331 -35.86 4.35 -66.66
N HIS A 332 -36.46 3.78 -65.62
CA HIS A 332 -37.90 3.47 -65.56
C HIS A 332 -38.75 4.75 -65.72
N LEU A 333 -38.42 5.81 -64.97
CA LEU A 333 -39.12 7.10 -65.06
C LEU A 333 -39.03 7.69 -66.47
N LYS A 334 -37.84 7.68 -67.09
CA LYS A 334 -37.66 8.13 -68.49
C LYS A 334 -38.47 7.29 -69.47
N SER A 335 -38.53 5.97 -69.30
CA SER A 335 -39.35 5.09 -70.13
C SER A 335 -40.85 5.39 -69.96
N GLN A 336 -41.29 5.71 -68.75
CA GLN A 336 -42.68 6.09 -68.48
C GLN A 336 -43.05 7.45 -69.10
N GLU A 337 -42.14 8.43 -69.09
CA GLU A 337 -42.32 9.69 -69.80
C GLU A 337 -42.41 9.48 -71.33
N GLN A 338 -41.54 8.62 -71.89
CA GLN A 338 -41.59 8.22 -73.29
C GLN A 338 -42.89 7.49 -73.66
N GLU A 339 -43.44 6.70 -72.73
CA GLU A 339 -44.74 6.05 -72.89
C GLU A 339 -45.85 7.09 -73.04
N ILE A 340 -45.94 8.04 -72.09
CA ILE A 340 -46.97 9.10 -72.08
C ILE A 340 -46.90 9.96 -73.35
N THR A 341 -45.70 10.37 -73.76
CA THR A 341 -45.50 11.16 -74.98
C THR A 341 -45.93 10.39 -76.24
N THR A 342 -45.59 9.11 -76.35
CA THR A 342 -46.05 8.25 -77.46
C THR A 342 -47.55 8.04 -77.43
N GLN A 343 -48.14 7.94 -76.24
CA GLN A 343 -49.59 7.80 -76.03
C GLN A 343 -50.36 9.05 -76.48
N ASN A 344 -49.81 10.24 -76.20
CA ASN A 344 -50.34 11.52 -76.69
C ASN A 344 -50.27 11.61 -78.23
N ILE A 345 -49.17 11.14 -78.84
CA ILE A 345 -49.04 11.06 -80.31
C ILE A 345 -50.10 10.13 -80.89
N ILE A 346 -50.32 8.95 -80.31
CA ILE A 346 -51.37 8.01 -80.75
C ILE A 346 -52.76 8.66 -80.66
N SER A 347 -53.09 9.34 -79.56
CA SER A 347 -54.37 10.03 -79.40
C SER A 347 -54.59 11.11 -80.47
N ASN A 348 -53.53 11.87 -80.80
CA ASN A 348 -53.57 12.87 -81.87
C ASN A 348 -53.73 12.23 -83.26
N LEU A 349 -52.97 11.17 -83.56
CA LEU A 349 -53.12 10.42 -84.83
C LEU A 349 -54.51 9.82 -84.99
N LYS A 350 -55.12 9.32 -83.91
CA LYS A 350 -56.50 8.81 -83.90
C LYS A 350 -57.52 9.90 -84.20
N SER A 351 -57.44 11.06 -83.54
CA SER A 351 -58.37 12.18 -83.81
C SER A 351 -58.19 12.74 -85.22
N ARG A 352 -56.96 12.79 -85.74
CA ARG A 352 -56.67 13.17 -87.13
C ARG A 352 -57.23 12.16 -88.14
N LEU A 353 -57.10 10.86 -87.86
CA LEU A 353 -57.65 9.80 -88.71
C LEU A 353 -59.18 9.89 -88.76
N GLU A 354 -59.83 10.08 -87.62
CA GLU A 354 -61.28 10.26 -87.51
C GLU A 354 -61.76 11.54 -88.23
N ALA A 355 -61.02 12.64 -88.09
CA ALA A 355 -61.30 13.87 -88.81
C ALA A 355 -61.15 13.71 -90.33
N ALA A 356 -60.13 12.98 -90.80
CA ALA A 356 -59.93 12.66 -92.22
C ALA A 356 -61.07 11.77 -92.76
N ASP A 357 -61.51 10.76 -92.01
CA ASP A 357 -62.65 9.91 -92.34
C ASP A 357 -63.97 10.71 -92.41
N ASN A 358 -64.19 11.64 -91.48
CA ASN A 358 -65.38 12.50 -91.49
C ASN A 358 -65.36 13.47 -92.68
N ARG A 359 -64.22 14.12 -92.96
CA ARG A 359 -64.04 14.98 -94.14
C ARG A 359 -64.24 14.23 -95.46
N ARG A 360 -63.75 12.99 -95.56
CA ARG A 360 -64.00 12.11 -96.70
C ARG A 360 -65.49 11.84 -96.87
N LYS A 361 -66.20 11.44 -95.81
CA LYS A 361 -67.65 11.17 -95.86
C LYS A 361 -68.45 12.42 -96.23
N GLU A 362 -68.06 13.60 -95.75
CA GLU A 362 -68.69 14.87 -96.10
C GLU A 362 -68.44 15.27 -97.56
N THR A 363 -67.20 15.18 -98.04
CA THR A 363 -66.84 15.46 -99.45
C THR A 363 -67.47 14.46 -100.42
N GLU A 364 -67.54 13.18 -100.06
CA GLU A 364 -68.22 12.12 -100.82
C GLU A 364 -69.74 12.37 -100.89
N LYS A 365 -70.39 12.73 -99.77
CA LYS A 365 -71.79 13.17 -99.74
C LYS A 365 -72.03 14.42 -100.58
N ALA A 366 -71.15 15.41 -100.52
CA ALA A 366 -71.26 16.65 -101.29
C ALA A 366 -71.12 16.43 -102.81
N LEU A 367 -70.31 15.46 -103.26
CA LEU A 367 -70.21 15.05 -104.66
C LEU A 367 -71.48 14.29 -105.14
N PHE A 368 -72.14 13.55 -104.25
CA PHE A 368 -73.38 12.82 -104.53
C PHE A 368 -74.65 13.69 -104.52
N VAL A 369 -74.72 14.72 -103.68
CA VAL A 369 -75.88 15.65 -103.62
C VAL A 369 -75.92 16.63 -104.81
N ASP A 370 -74.75 17.02 -105.32
CA ASP A 370 -74.66 17.92 -106.50
C ASP A 370 -74.98 17.21 -107.84
N SER A 371 -75.19 15.89 -107.84
CA SER A 371 -75.54 15.13 -109.05
C SER A 371 -77.05 14.86 -109.24
N THR A 372 -77.89 15.21 -108.26
CA THR A 372 -79.36 14.99 -108.33
C THR A 372 -80.18 16.22 -108.70
N ASN A 373 -79.59 17.43 -108.74
CA ASN A 373 -80.28 18.64 -109.24
C ASN A 373 -79.78 18.99 -110.65
N LYS A 374 -80.61 18.72 -111.67
CA LYS A 374 -80.57 19.49 -112.94
C LYS A 374 -81.13 20.89 -112.64
N PRO A 375 -80.50 21.97 -113.14
CA PRO A 375 -80.68 22.32 -114.55
C PRO A 375 -79.39 22.71 -115.29
N ALA A 376 -79.57 22.86 -116.60
CA ALA A 376 -78.59 23.34 -117.56
C ALA A 376 -77.98 24.70 -117.20
N PHE A 377 -76.76 24.93 -117.71
CA PHE A 377 -75.85 26.06 -117.48
C PHE A 377 -75.02 25.99 -116.18
N LEU A 378 -73.96 25.19 -116.24
CA LEU A 378 -72.83 25.32 -115.31
C LEU A 378 -71.82 26.34 -115.89
N THR A 379 -71.77 27.53 -115.30
CA THR A 379 -70.71 28.52 -115.48
C THR A 379 -69.35 27.90 -115.10
N GLN A 380 -68.26 28.38 -115.73
CA GLN A 380 -66.86 27.93 -115.49
C GLN A 380 -66.49 27.77 -114.01
N ASN A 381 -67.10 28.56 -113.13
CA ASN A 381 -66.95 28.50 -111.67
C ASN A 381 -67.41 27.17 -111.03
N VAL A 382 -68.44 26.49 -111.55
CA VAL A 382 -68.95 25.23 -110.93
C VAL A 382 -68.04 24.03 -111.25
N ARG A 383 -67.42 24.00 -112.45
CA ARG A 383 -66.41 22.98 -112.79
C ARG A 383 -65.12 23.13 -111.98
N GLN A 384 -64.71 24.36 -111.68
CA GLN A 384 -63.58 24.63 -110.76
C GLN A 384 -63.88 24.19 -109.32
N LEU A 385 -65.12 24.41 -108.83
CA LEU A 385 -65.53 23.92 -107.51
C LEU A 385 -65.55 22.39 -107.43
N GLN A 386 -66.05 21.68 -108.46
CA GLN A 386 -66.05 20.21 -108.48
C GLN A 386 -64.65 19.62 -108.61
N LEU A 387 -63.74 20.24 -109.37
CA LEU A 387 -62.32 19.86 -109.38
C LEU A 387 -61.64 20.06 -108.02
N GLY A 388 -61.96 21.17 -107.33
CA GLY A 388 -61.48 21.45 -105.98
C GLY A 388 -61.93 20.40 -104.97
N LYS A 389 -63.22 20.04 -104.97
CA LYS A 389 -63.77 18.96 -104.12
C LYS A 389 -63.14 17.59 -104.42
N ALA A 390 -62.86 17.28 -105.70
CA ALA A 390 -62.19 16.03 -106.07
C ALA A 390 -60.71 15.99 -105.62
N ALA A 391 -60.00 17.12 -105.69
CA ALA A 391 -58.63 17.26 -105.17
C ALA A 391 -58.59 17.19 -103.64
N GLU A 392 -59.56 17.79 -102.95
CA GLU A 392 -59.75 17.66 -101.49
C GLU A 392 -60.06 16.22 -101.07
N LEU A 393 -60.90 15.51 -101.84
CA LEU A 393 -61.19 14.10 -101.59
C LEU A 393 -59.95 13.21 -101.81
N LEU A 394 -59.16 13.46 -102.85
CA LEU A 394 -57.89 12.77 -103.09
C LEU A 394 -56.90 13.03 -101.95
N LYS A 395 -56.80 14.29 -101.48
CA LYS A 395 -55.91 14.68 -100.39
C LYS A 395 -56.36 14.07 -99.05
N ALA A 396 -57.66 14.02 -98.79
CA ALA A 396 -58.24 13.33 -97.64
C ALA A 396 -57.99 11.81 -97.71
N GLU A 397 -58.06 11.20 -98.89
CA GLU A 397 -57.78 9.78 -99.11
C GLU A 397 -56.28 9.44 -98.96
N GLU A 398 -55.38 10.33 -99.41
CA GLU A 398 -53.94 10.23 -99.14
C GLU A 398 -53.61 10.34 -97.64
N GLU A 399 -54.20 11.32 -96.94
CA GLU A 399 -54.05 11.47 -95.49
C GLU A 399 -54.62 10.24 -94.77
N ARG A 400 -55.77 9.71 -95.21
CA ARG A 400 -56.40 8.49 -94.66
C ARG A 400 -55.55 7.23 -94.84
N THR A 401 -54.70 7.15 -95.87
CA THR A 401 -53.84 5.97 -96.09
C THR A 401 -52.49 6.08 -95.36
N LYS A 402 -51.98 7.31 -95.17
CA LYS A 402 -50.73 7.58 -94.42
C LYS A 402 -50.92 7.47 -92.91
N LEU A 403 -51.98 8.06 -92.36
CA LEU A 403 -52.24 8.09 -90.91
C LEU A 403 -52.32 6.70 -90.24
N PRO A 404 -52.92 5.65 -90.85
CA PRO A 404 -52.94 4.29 -90.28
C PRO A 404 -51.57 3.61 -90.25
N VAL A 405 -50.64 3.99 -91.13
CA VAL A 405 -49.26 3.44 -91.14
C VAL A 405 -48.47 4.07 -89.99
N GLU A 406 -48.53 5.40 -89.86
CA GLU A 406 -47.93 6.13 -88.74
C GLU A 406 -48.53 5.70 -87.39
N LEU A 407 -49.84 5.49 -87.34
CA LEU A 407 -50.54 4.96 -86.16
C LEU A 407 -50.03 3.57 -85.80
N ARG A 408 -49.96 2.63 -86.75
CA ARG A 408 -49.42 1.28 -86.50
C ARG A 408 -47.95 1.33 -86.05
N GLN A 409 -47.15 2.24 -86.59
CA GLN A 409 -45.77 2.44 -86.15
C GLN A 409 -45.69 2.96 -84.71
N ALA A 410 -46.50 3.96 -84.36
CA ALA A 410 -46.58 4.49 -82.99
C ALA A 410 -47.12 3.45 -82.00
N GLU A 411 -48.13 2.66 -82.39
CA GLU A 411 -48.67 1.53 -81.63
C GLU A 411 -47.65 0.40 -81.43
N GLY A 412 -46.75 0.18 -82.40
CA GLY A 412 -45.61 -0.72 -82.24
C GLY A 412 -44.60 -0.20 -81.21
N LYS A 413 -44.23 1.08 -81.31
CA LYS A 413 -43.30 1.76 -80.38
C LYS A 413 -43.82 1.75 -78.95
N ILE A 414 -45.09 2.11 -78.71
CA ILE A 414 -45.65 2.12 -77.35
C ILE A 414 -45.67 0.72 -76.72
N LYS A 415 -45.92 -0.34 -77.50
CA LYS A 415 -45.85 -1.72 -77.00
C LYS A 415 -44.44 -2.14 -76.61
N PHE A 416 -43.41 -1.59 -77.27
CA PHE A 416 -42.02 -1.82 -76.89
C PHE A 416 -41.69 -1.06 -75.60
N ILE A 417 -41.98 0.25 -75.55
CA ILE A 417 -41.73 1.10 -74.38
C ILE A 417 -42.44 0.56 -73.13
N LYS A 418 -43.70 0.12 -73.24
CA LYS A 418 -44.43 -0.49 -72.12
C LYS A 418 -43.77 -1.76 -71.58
N ARG A 419 -43.22 -2.59 -72.47
CA ARG A 419 -42.51 -3.82 -72.07
C ARG A 419 -41.19 -3.49 -71.38
N GLU A 420 -40.44 -2.53 -71.91
CA GLU A 420 -39.20 -2.03 -71.31
C GLU A 420 -39.46 -1.39 -69.94
N ALA A 421 -40.49 -0.55 -69.80
CA ALA A 421 -40.88 0.07 -68.54
C ALA A 421 -41.22 -0.97 -67.46
N GLU A 422 -42.02 -1.99 -67.79
CA GLU A 422 -42.36 -3.05 -66.84
C GLU A 422 -41.14 -3.93 -66.49
N GLN A 423 -40.25 -4.20 -67.45
CA GLN A 423 -38.99 -4.90 -67.20
C GLN A 423 -38.09 -4.12 -66.22
N LEU A 424 -37.91 -2.81 -66.44
CA LEU A 424 -37.14 -1.94 -65.56
C LEU A 424 -37.76 -1.85 -64.16
N LYS A 425 -39.08 -1.86 -64.06
CA LYS A 425 -39.80 -1.88 -62.77
C LYS A 425 -39.59 -3.17 -61.99
N VAL A 426 -39.61 -4.32 -62.67
CA VAL A 426 -39.29 -5.62 -62.04
C VAL A 426 -37.83 -5.63 -61.57
N GLN A 427 -36.90 -5.13 -62.38
CA GLN A 427 -35.49 -5.01 -62.00
C GLN A 427 -35.28 -4.07 -60.80
N TYR A 428 -35.97 -2.92 -60.79
CA TYR A 428 -35.92 -1.97 -59.67
C TYR A 428 -36.38 -2.61 -58.36
N LYS A 429 -37.52 -3.32 -58.37
CA LYS A 429 -38.02 -4.03 -57.18
C LYS A 429 -37.09 -5.15 -56.70
N ALA A 430 -36.45 -5.86 -57.64
CA ALA A 430 -35.48 -6.89 -57.29
C ALA A 430 -34.24 -6.29 -56.60
N LEU A 431 -33.73 -5.17 -57.12
CA LEU A 431 -32.61 -4.45 -56.49
C LEU A 431 -32.98 -3.84 -55.15
N ASP A 432 -34.23 -3.37 -54.96
CA ASP A 432 -34.71 -2.85 -53.68
C ASP A 432 -34.70 -3.92 -52.57
N ILE A 433 -35.14 -5.15 -52.89
CA ILE A 433 -35.06 -6.29 -51.96
C ILE A 433 -33.60 -6.66 -51.65
N GLU A 434 -32.72 -6.63 -52.66
CA GLU A 434 -31.28 -6.90 -52.47
C GLU A 434 -30.61 -5.84 -51.58
N CYS A 435 -30.90 -4.55 -51.80
CA CYS A 435 -30.46 -3.45 -50.93
C CYS A 435 -30.92 -3.65 -49.49
N GLN A 436 -32.21 -3.97 -49.25
CA GLN A 436 -32.74 -4.21 -47.91
C GLN A 436 -32.06 -5.41 -47.22
N SER A 437 -31.74 -6.47 -47.96
CA SER A 437 -30.99 -7.61 -47.45
C SER A 437 -29.57 -7.22 -47.02
N VAL A 438 -28.85 -6.48 -47.86
CA VAL A 438 -27.48 -6.02 -47.55
C VAL A 438 -27.50 -4.98 -46.42
N GLU A 439 -28.51 -4.12 -46.33
CA GLU A 439 -28.71 -3.21 -45.19
C GLU A 439 -28.85 -3.98 -43.88
N ALA A 440 -29.66 -5.03 -43.86
CA ALA A 440 -29.77 -5.90 -42.69
C ALA A 440 -28.42 -6.52 -42.31
N GLU A 441 -27.64 -7.01 -43.29
CA GLU A 441 -26.29 -7.53 -43.06
C GLU A 441 -25.32 -6.46 -42.53
N VAL A 442 -25.36 -5.23 -43.05
CA VAL A 442 -24.56 -4.10 -42.55
C VAL A 442 -24.93 -3.78 -41.10
N THR A 443 -26.22 -3.79 -40.75
CA THR A 443 -26.63 -3.57 -39.36
C THR A 443 -26.16 -4.69 -38.44
N ALA A 444 -26.16 -5.94 -38.89
CA ALA A 444 -25.64 -7.07 -38.13
C ALA A 444 -24.11 -6.99 -37.96
N ALA A 445 -23.37 -6.64 -39.01
CA ALA A 445 -21.92 -6.45 -38.96
C ALA A 445 -21.52 -5.27 -38.06
N ASN A 446 -22.28 -4.16 -38.07
CA ASN A 446 -22.06 -3.05 -37.14
C ASN A 446 -22.17 -3.51 -35.68
N ARG A 447 -23.23 -4.28 -35.33
CA ARG A 447 -23.38 -4.82 -33.97
C ARG A 447 -22.21 -5.72 -33.58
N ALA A 448 -21.75 -6.58 -34.48
CA ALA A 448 -20.59 -7.44 -34.22
C ALA A 448 -19.29 -6.64 -33.97
N VAL A 449 -19.10 -5.52 -34.67
CA VAL A 449 -17.98 -4.58 -34.41
C VAL A 449 -18.14 -3.90 -33.05
N GLU A 450 -19.34 -3.44 -32.70
CA GLU A 450 -19.64 -2.83 -31.40
C GLU A 450 -19.39 -3.81 -30.25
N ASP A 451 -19.88 -5.05 -30.35
CA ASP A 451 -19.68 -6.11 -29.37
C ASP A 451 -18.18 -6.42 -29.17
N ALA A 452 -17.43 -6.60 -30.26
CA ALA A 452 -15.99 -6.85 -30.20
C ALA A 452 -15.20 -5.66 -29.62
N ASN A 453 -15.66 -4.42 -29.88
CA ASN A 453 -15.04 -3.23 -29.31
C ASN A 453 -15.32 -3.10 -27.80
N CYS A 454 -16.53 -3.44 -27.35
CA CYS A 454 -16.85 -3.53 -25.93
C CYS A 454 -15.99 -4.58 -25.21
N GLU A 455 -15.81 -5.77 -25.80
CA GLU A 455 -14.90 -6.80 -25.27
C GLU A 455 -13.46 -6.29 -25.14
N LEU A 456 -12.94 -5.62 -26.18
CA LEU A 456 -11.60 -5.04 -26.16
C LEU A 456 -11.46 -3.95 -25.09
N GLN A 457 -12.47 -3.10 -24.92
CA GLN A 457 -12.47 -2.05 -23.91
C GLN A 457 -12.44 -2.62 -22.49
N ASN A 458 -13.18 -3.70 -22.23
CA ASN A 458 -13.17 -4.40 -20.95
C ASN A 458 -11.81 -5.04 -20.65
N LEU A 459 -11.16 -5.66 -21.65
CA LEU A 459 -9.81 -6.20 -21.49
C LEU A 459 -8.77 -5.09 -21.25
N THR A 460 -8.95 -3.95 -21.92
CA THR A 460 -8.07 -2.78 -21.76
C THR A 460 -8.20 -2.19 -20.34
N SER A 461 -9.41 -2.10 -19.80
CA SER A 461 -9.62 -1.63 -18.42
C SER A 461 -9.08 -2.62 -17.39
N GLU A 462 -9.27 -3.92 -17.58
CA GLU A 462 -8.71 -4.96 -16.70
C GLU A 462 -7.17 -4.91 -16.67
N ARG A 463 -6.52 -4.75 -17.83
CA ARG A 463 -5.07 -4.53 -17.92
C ARG A 463 -4.62 -3.23 -17.25
N GLY A 464 -5.41 -2.17 -17.39
CA GLY A 464 -5.18 -0.91 -16.68
C GLY A 464 -5.14 -1.09 -15.17
N SER A 465 -6.11 -1.82 -14.61
CA SER A 465 -6.13 -2.13 -13.17
C SER A 465 -4.95 -3.00 -12.72
N LEU A 466 -4.50 -3.95 -13.54
CA LEU A 466 -3.29 -4.73 -13.24
C LEU A 466 -2.00 -3.92 -13.27
N LEU A 467 -1.91 -2.90 -14.14
CA LEU A 467 -0.76 -2.00 -14.17
C LEU A 467 -0.68 -1.17 -12.89
N GLN A 468 -1.81 -0.67 -12.39
CA GLN A 468 -1.88 0.03 -11.10
C GLN A 468 -1.44 -0.89 -9.96
N LEU A 469 -1.97 -2.12 -9.90
CA LEU A 469 -1.58 -3.10 -8.89
C LEU A 469 -0.07 -3.44 -8.96
N ARG A 470 0.51 -3.45 -10.17
CA ARG A 470 1.95 -3.63 -10.35
C ARG A 470 2.75 -2.46 -9.78
N GLU A 471 2.30 -1.23 -9.98
CA GLU A 471 2.96 -0.03 -9.45
C GLU A 471 2.92 -0.04 -7.91
N GLU A 472 1.75 -0.32 -7.32
CA GLU A 472 1.59 -0.50 -5.87
C GLU A 472 2.50 -1.63 -5.33
N ALA A 473 2.59 -2.75 -6.03
CA ALA A 473 3.47 -3.86 -5.65
C ALA A 473 4.97 -3.46 -5.71
N LEU A 474 5.37 -2.60 -6.64
CA LEU A 474 6.76 -2.10 -6.69
C LEU A 474 7.08 -1.20 -5.51
N GLU A 475 6.12 -0.36 -5.07
CA GLU A 475 6.27 0.45 -3.86
C GLU A 475 6.39 -0.44 -2.61
N GLU A 476 5.55 -1.48 -2.50
CA GLU A 476 5.64 -2.46 -1.42
C GLU A 476 7.02 -3.17 -1.42
N LEU A 477 7.53 -3.54 -2.59
CA LEU A 477 8.85 -4.14 -2.72
C LEU A 477 9.96 -3.20 -2.25
N HIS A 478 9.90 -1.91 -2.62
CA HIS A 478 10.86 -0.92 -2.15
C HIS A 478 10.86 -0.80 -0.62
N LEU A 479 9.67 -0.76 0.00
CA LEU A 479 9.53 -0.74 1.45
C LEU A 479 10.10 -2.00 2.12
N LEU A 480 9.86 -3.18 1.53
CA LEU A 480 10.42 -4.44 2.02
C LEU A 480 11.95 -4.46 1.96
N ILE A 481 12.53 -3.97 0.86
CA ILE A 481 13.99 -3.88 0.67
C ILE A 481 14.58 -2.93 1.71
N LEU A 482 14.00 -1.74 1.88
CA LEU A 482 14.46 -0.76 2.85
C LEU A 482 14.40 -1.33 4.27
N ASN A 483 13.29 -1.96 4.64
CA ASN A 483 13.14 -2.59 5.95
C ASN A 483 14.18 -3.70 6.19
N TYR A 484 14.40 -4.56 5.18
CA TYR A 484 15.42 -5.60 5.27
C TYR A 484 16.84 -5.05 5.46
N GLN A 485 17.18 -3.99 4.72
CA GLN A 485 18.47 -3.32 4.83
C GLN A 485 18.66 -2.68 6.19
N THR A 486 17.64 -1.98 6.71
CA THR A 486 17.65 -1.40 8.05
C THR A 486 17.89 -2.45 9.12
N ILE A 487 17.11 -3.54 9.11
CA ILE A 487 17.27 -4.63 10.10
C ILE A 487 18.65 -5.27 9.98
N THR A 488 19.15 -5.48 8.77
CA THR A 488 20.50 -6.07 8.57
C THR A 488 21.58 -5.16 9.16
N PHE A 489 21.50 -3.86 8.93
CA PHE A 489 22.42 -2.88 9.51
C PHE A 489 22.34 -2.85 11.04
N GLU A 490 21.13 -2.88 11.61
CA GLU A 490 20.94 -2.92 13.06
C GLU A 490 21.56 -4.18 13.67
N ILE A 491 21.34 -5.35 13.06
CA ILE A 491 21.96 -6.61 13.46
C ILE A 491 23.48 -6.49 13.45
N ASP A 492 24.07 -6.07 12.33
CA ASP A 492 25.52 -5.95 12.16
C ASP A 492 26.12 -4.97 13.19
N SER A 493 25.44 -3.85 13.44
CA SER A 493 25.81 -2.86 14.46
C SER A 493 25.80 -3.47 15.86
N LYS A 494 24.75 -4.20 16.24
CA LYS A 494 24.66 -4.86 17.55
C LYS A 494 25.71 -5.95 17.73
N VAL A 495 26.05 -6.69 16.67
CA VAL A 495 27.14 -7.69 16.71
C VAL A 495 28.48 -7.03 17.00
N GLU A 496 28.79 -5.90 16.37
CA GLU A 496 30.07 -5.22 16.62
C GLU A 496 30.13 -4.59 18.02
N VAL A 497 29.02 -4.00 18.50
CA VAL A 497 28.96 -3.47 19.88
C VAL A 497 29.15 -4.59 20.91
N LYS A 498 28.49 -5.74 20.71
CA LYS A 498 28.67 -6.91 21.57
C LYS A 498 30.14 -7.35 21.62
N LYS A 499 30.78 -7.44 20.46
CA LYS A 499 32.19 -7.85 20.35
C LYS A 499 33.14 -6.90 21.10
N ILE A 500 32.92 -5.59 21.00
CA ILE A 500 33.70 -4.59 21.76
C ILE A 500 33.52 -4.82 23.27
N LEU A 501 32.29 -5.00 23.74
CA LEU A 501 32.01 -5.25 25.16
C LEU A 501 32.63 -6.57 25.65
N GLU A 502 32.64 -7.62 24.81
CA GLU A 502 33.30 -8.89 25.12
C GLU A 502 34.82 -8.72 25.25
N GLU A 503 35.45 -7.98 24.35
CA GLU A 503 36.89 -7.66 24.41
C GLU A 503 37.24 -6.84 25.67
N GLU A 504 36.41 -5.84 26.00
CA GLU A 504 36.55 -5.04 27.22
C GLU A 504 36.34 -5.85 28.50
N LEU A 505 35.35 -6.76 28.50
CA LEU A 505 35.10 -7.68 29.61
C LEU A 505 36.29 -8.63 29.81
N GLU A 506 36.87 -9.18 28.73
CA GLU A 506 38.05 -10.03 28.81
C GLU A 506 39.27 -9.27 29.37
N ALA A 507 39.47 -8.01 28.96
CA ALA A 507 40.50 -7.15 29.53
C ALA A 507 40.24 -6.85 31.03
N GLY A 508 38.99 -6.57 31.39
CA GLY A 508 38.56 -6.33 32.77
C GLY A 508 38.76 -7.54 33.68
N VAL A 509 38.44 -8.76 33.22
CA VAL A 509 38.67 -10.01 33.95
C VAL A 509 40.16 -10.29 34.13
N ARG A 510 41.00 -9.97 33.13
CA ARG A 510 42.47 -10.08 33.26
C ARG A 510 43.00 -9.14 34.33
N ARG A 511 42.58 -7.87 34.33
CA ARG A 511 42.96 -6.88 35.35
C ARG A 511 42.54 -7.31 36.75
N LEU A 512 41.34 -7.86 36.91
CA LEU A 512 40.84 -8.35 38.18
C LEU A 512 41.73 -9.46 38.75
N LYS A 513 42.14 -10.44 37.91
CA LYS A 513 43.08 -11.49 38.31
C LYS A 513 44.44 -10.93 38.75
N GLU A 514 44.94 -9.89 38.08
CA GLU A 514 46.19 -9.21 38.44
C GLU A 514 46.08 -8.51 39.80
N LEU A 515 44.96 -7.81 40.05
CA LEU A 515 44.68 -7.14 41.32
C LEU A 515 44.51 -8.14 42.47
N GLU A 516 43.80 -9.25 42.25
CA GLU A 516 43.67 -10.34 43.23
C GLU A 516 45.03 -10.95 43.58
N ALA A 517 45.88 -11.19 42.57
CA ALA A 517 47.23 -11.69 42.78
C ALA A 517 48.09 -10.69 43.58
N ALA A 518 47.98 -9.39 43.28
CA ALA A 518 48.65 -8.32 44.03
C ALA A 518 48.16 -8.24 45.49
N LYS A 519 46.84 -8.32 45.71
CA LYS A 519 46.24 -8.36 47.05
C LYS A 519 46.72 -9.57 47.84
N LEU A 520 46.75 -10.75 47.23
CA LEU A 520 47.25 -11.97 47.87
C LEU A 520 48.75 -11.85 48.25
N ALA A 521 49.56 -11.25 47.38
CA ALA A 521 50.96 -10.99 47.66
C ALA A 521 51.15 -10.00 48.81
N ALA A 522 50.35 -8.93 48.87
CA ALA A 522 50.35 -7.95 49.95
C ALA A 522 49.93 -8.58 51.28
N VAL A 523 48.84 -9.37 51.31
CA VAL A 523 48.40 -10.12 52.49
C VAL A 523 49.48 -11.09 52.98
N LYS A 524 50.12 -11.82 52.07
CA LYS A 524 51.22 -12.72 52.42
C LYS A 524 52.40 -11.97 53.05
N LYS A 525 52.76 -10.80 52.51
CA LYS A 525 53.81 -9.93 53.07
C LYS A 525 53.44 -9.43 54.46
N THR A 526 52.20 -9.00 54.68
CA THR A 526 51.71 -8.59 56.01
C THR A 526 51.76 -9.75 57.01
N ASN A 527 51.33 -10.94 56.60
CA ASN A 527 51.38 -12.14 57.43
C ASN A 527 52.81 -12.58 57.78
N GLN A 528 53.76 -12.45 56.85
CA GLN A 528 55.19 -12.68 57.13
C GLN A 528 55.72 -11.69 58.17
N LEU A 529 55.42 -10.40 58.03
CA LEU A 529 55.79 -9.37 59.02
C LEU A 529 55.19 -9.63 60.40
N LEU A 530 53.98 -10.20 60.48
CA LEU A 530 53.36 -10.62 61.74
C LEU A 530 54.01 -11.88 62.32
N GLY A 531 54.28 -12.89 61.50
CA GLY A 531 54.83 -14.20 61.90
C GLY A 531 56.30 -14.17 62.32
N ASP A 532 57.13 -13.38 61.63
CA ASP A 532 58.55 -13.24 61.95
C ASP A 532 58.79 -12.46 63.25
N ASN A 533 57.78 -11.73 63.74
CA ASN A 533 57.89 -10.80 64.87
C ASN A 533 57.03 -11.17 66.09
N VAL A 534 56.62 -12.44 66.22
CA VAL A 534 55.85 -12.98 67.37
C VAL A 534 56.64 -12.97 68.70
N LYS A 535 57.87 -12.44 68.75
CA LYS A 535 58.60 -12.19 70.01
C LYS A 535 58.12 -10.91 70.73
N LEU A 536 56.82 -10.72 70.81
CA LEU A 536 56.15 -9.53 71.36
C LEU A 536 55.89 -9.61 72.88
N ASP A 537 56.43 -10.62 73.57
CA ASP A 537 56.49 -10.65 75.03
C ASP A 537 57.36 -9.52 75.62
N ALA A 538 58.20 -8.89 74.79
CA ALA A 538 59.12 -7.83 75.20
C ALA A 538 58.42 -6.56 75.71
N LEU A 539 57.21 -6.21 75.23
CA LEU A 539 56.57 -4.94 75.60
C LEU A 539 56.08 -4.93 77.06
N GLY A 540 55.56 -6.05 77.55
CA GLY A 540 55.18 -6.20 78.96
C GLY A 540 56.40 -6.25 79.89
N ASP A 541 57.48 -6.89 79.43
CA ASP A 541 58.74 -6.97 80.15
C ASP A 541 59.45 -5.62 80.24
N THR A 542 59.46 -4.81 79.17
CA THR A 542 60.08 -3.46 79.16
C THR A 542 59.42 -2.52 80.18
N GLN A 543 58.08 -2.45 80.23
CA GLN A 543 57.34 -1.65 81.23
C GLN A 543 57.64 -2.12 82.64
N ARG A 544 57.74 -3.44 82.87
CA ARG A 544 58.09 -4.03 84.16
C ARG A 544 59.53 -3.67 84.56
N TYR A 545 60.52 -3.78 83.67
CA TYR A 545 61.91 -3.44 83.97
C TYR A 545 62.12 -1.94 84.20
N VAL A 546 61.42 -1.09 83.45
CA VAL A 546 61.43 0.36 83.67
C VAL A 546 60.76 0.71 85.01
N ALA A 547 59.65 0.05 85.36
CA ALA A 547 59.02 0.20 86.67
C ALA A 547 59.92 -0.30 87.81
N GLU A 548 60.61 -1.44 87.64
CA GLU A 548 61.57 -1.97 88.60
C GLU A 548 62.81 -1.07 88.76
N ALA A 549 63.33 -0.49 87.66
CA ALA A 549 64.43 0.47 87.71
C ALA A 549 64.02 1.80 88.37
N LYS A 550 62.81 2.29 88.06
CA LYS A 550 62.23 3.50 88.68
C LYS A 550 61.94 3.28 90.17
N ALA A 551 61.39 2.13 90.55
CA ALA A 551 61.17 1.77 91.95
C ALA A 551 62.49 1.62 92.72
N PHE A 552 63.54 1.06 92.10
CA PHE A 552 64.87 0.94 92.69
C PHE A 552 65.53 2.32 92.90
N LEU A 553 65.40 3.24 91.94
CA LEU A 553 65.89 4.61 92.06
C LEU A 553 65.10 5.41 93.12
N VAL A 554 63.77 5.29 93.13
CA VAL A 554 62.92 6.00 94.12
C VAL A 554 63.13 5.48 95.54
N ASN A 555 63.35 4.17 95.73
CA ASN A 555 63.65 3.60 97.06
C ASN A 555 65.04 3.97 97.58
N ASN A 556 66.03 4.14 96.71
CA ASN A 556 67.38 4.57 97.10
C ASN A 556 67.51 6.11 97.25
N VAL A 557 66.51 6.89 96.83
CA VAL A 557 66.44 8.35 97.06
C VAL A 557 65.60 8.68 98.32
N ARG A 558 64.88 7.70 98.88
CA ARG A 558 64.08 7.85 100.11
C ARG A 558 64.81 7.43 101.41
N HIS A 559 66.02 6.89 101.28
CA HIS A 559 66.99 6.72 102.36
C HIS A 559 68.12 7.72 102.17
#